data_AF-A0A2N2DB26-F1
#
_entry.id   AF-A0A2N2DB26-F1
#
_cell.length_a   1.000
_cell.length_b   1.000
_cell.length_c   1.000
_cell.angle_alpha   90.00
_cell.angle_beta   90.00
_cell.angle_gamma   90.00
#
_symmetry.space_group_name_H-M   'P 1'
#
loop_
_entity.id
_entity.type
_entity.pdbx_description
1 polymer ?
#
loop_
_entity_poly.entity_id
_entity_poly.type
_entity_poly.pdbx_seq_one_letter_code
_entity_poly.pdbx_strand_id
1 'polypeptide(L)'
;FHRKRGECFHMDENHQVDILLLQAVNGNLNSREQLIEKNRPFILREASRFCNRFLEWGRDEELSIALMALNEAIDAYRKEDGQFEALARLVIKRRIIDYFMIETIQMNERREKRGKIITATTKIIPVIRIKL
;
A
#
# COMPACT_ATOMS: atom_id res chain seq x y z
N PHE A 1 13.67 16.90 -10.27
CA PHE A 1 13.40 15.98 -9.15
C PHE A 1 13.95 14.59 -9.48
N HIS A 2 15.25 14.38 -9.30
CA HIS A 2 15.89 13.07 -9.47
C HIS A 2 16.29 12.55 -8.09
N ARG A 3 15.51 11.62 -7.53
CA ARG A 3 15.92 10.88 -6.33
C ARG A 3 16.93 9.83 -6.77
N LYS A 4 18.22 10.08 -6.49
CA LYS A 4 19.33 9.16 -6.75
C LYS A 4 19.02 7.79 -6.14
N ARG A 5 19.34 6.74 -6.90
CA ARG A 5 19.41 5.35 -6.42
C ARG A 5 20.61 5.24 -5.48
N GLY A 6 20.35 5.29 -4.18
CA GLY A 6 21.04 4.49 -3.16
C GLY A 6 19.97 3.55 -2.60
N GLU A 7 20.23 2.30 -2.24
CA GLU A 7 21.39 1.80 -1.51
C GLU A 7 21.58 0.32 -1.83
N CYS A 8 22.84 -0.13 -1.79
CA CYS A 8 23.19 -1.54 -1.66
C CYS A 8 22.65 -2.04 -0.32
N PHE A 9 21.86 -3.12 -0.31
CA PHE A 9 21.46 -3.78 0.92
C PHE A 9 22.02 -5.21 0.94
N HIS A 10 22.65 -5.50 2.06
CA HIS A 10 23.46 -6.65 2.45
C HIS A 10 23.16 -8.00 1.75
N MET A 11 24.20 -8.55 1.12
CA MET A 11 24.27 -9.94 0.64
C MET A 11 25.00 -10.78 1.70
N ASP A 12 24.26 -11.46 2.58
CA ASP A 12 24.67 -12.70 3.29
C ASP A 12 23.47 -13.39 4.00
N GLU A 13 22.35 -12.67 4.22
CA GLU A 13 21.16 -13.16 4.93
C GLU A 13 20.16 -13.94 4.04
N ASN A 14 20.43 -14.02 2.72
CA ASN A 14 19.47 -14.47 1.70
C ASN A 14 19.07 -15.94 1.84
N HIS A 15 19.97 -16.82 2.28
CA HIS A 15 19.68 -18.27 2.27
C HIS A 15 18.61 -18.68 3.29
N GLN A 16 18.61 -18.04 4.47
CA GLN A 16 17.60 -18.32 5.50
C GLN A 16 16.22 -17.78 5.10
N VAL A 17 16.17 -16.65 4.40
CA VAL A 17 14.94 -16.05 3.88
C VAL A 17 14.34 -16.92 2.78
N ASP A 18 15.18 -17.45 1.88
CA ASP A 18 14.74 -18.37 0.82
C ASP A 18 14.13 -19.66 1.39
N ILE A 19 14.73 -20.24 2.43
CA ILE A 19 14.19 -21.43 3.09
C ILE A 19 12.82 -21.12 3.72
N LEU A 20 12.70 -20.00 4.43
CA LEU A 20 11.44 -19.57 5.03
C LEU A 20 10.36 -19.34 3.97
N LEU A 21 10.73 -18.73 2.84
CA LEU A 21 9.83 -18.51 1.71
C LEU A 21 9.31 -19.82 1.13
N LEU A 22 10.20 -20.78 0.85
CA LEU A 22 9.78 -22.07 0.32
C LEU A 22 8.86 -22.82 1.29
N GLN A 23 9.14 -22.77 2.60
CA GLN A 23 8.27 -23.37 3.60
C GLN A 23 6.91 -22.65 3.70
N ALA A 24 6.91 -21.32 3.63
CA ALA A 24 5.70 -20.50 3.68
C ALA A 24 4.78 -20.77 2.47
N VAL A 25 5.36 -20.89 1.27
CA VAL A 25 4.63 -21.26 0.04
C VAL A 25 4.01 -22.65 0.16
N ASN A 26 4.70 -23.58 0.82
CA ASN A 26 4.19 -24.94 1.08
C ASN A 26 3.16 -25.00 2.24
N GLY A 27 2.69 -23.86 2.76
CA GLY A 27 1.64 -23.78 3.77
C GLY A 27 2.13 -23.82 5.22
N ASN A 28 3.44 -23.73 5.49
CA ASN A 28 3.92 -23.61 6.86
C ASN A 28 3.62 -22.19 7.40
N LEU A 29 2.61 -22.11 8.27
CA LEU A 29 2.17 -20.84 8.86
C LEU A 29 3.26 -20.19 9.72
N ASN A 30 4.06 -20.96 10.46
CA ASN A 30 5.10 -20.39 11.32
C ASN A 30 6.23 -19.78 10.48
N SER A 31 6.67 -20.46 9.42
CA SER A 31 7.65 -19.92 8.49
C SER A 31 7.13 -18.68 7.77
N ARG A 32 5.82 -18.65 7.46
CA ARG A 32 5.15 -17.49 6.86
C ARG A 32 5.17 -16.27 7.78
N GLU A 33 4.75 -16.43 9.04
CA GLU A 33 4.79 -15.35 10.03
C GLU A 33 6.22 -14.83 10.24
N GLN A 34 7.20 -15.74 10.37
CA GLN A 34 8.61 -15.36 10.47
C GLN A 34 9.10 -14.58 9.24
N LEU A 35 8.73 -15.02 8.04
CA LEU A 35 9.08 -14.35 6.79
C LEU A 35 8.48 -12.94 6.73
N ILE A 36 7.22 -12.78 7.12
CA ILE A 36 6.52 -11.49 7.16
C ILE A 36 7.22 -10.56 8.14
N GLU A 37 7.50 -11.03 9.36
CA GLU A 37 8.17 -10.24 10.40
C GLU A 37 9.57 -9.78 9.94
N LYS A 38 10.36 -10.67 9.33
CA LYS A 38 11.66 -10.30 8.75
C LYS A 38 11.56 -9.26 7.64
N ASN A 39 10.48 -9.28 6.86
CA ASN A 39 10.26 -8.35 5.76
C ASN A 39 9.57 -7.03 6.17
N ARG A 40 9.25 -6.81 7.45
CA ARG A 40 8.62 -5.54 7.89
C ARG A 40 9.43 -4.29 7.53
N PRO A 41 10.77 -4.25 7.70
CA PRO A 41 11.56 -3.08 7.27
C PRO A 41 11.48 -2.84 5.76
N PHE A 42 11.46 -3.92 4.97
CA PHE A 42 11.29 -3.86 3.52
C PHE A 42 9.91 -3.29 3.14
N ILE A 43 8.84 -3.79 3.75
CA ILE A 43 7.47 -3.30 3.54
C ILE A 43 7.39 -1.80 3.85
N LEU A 44 7.85 -1.39 5.04
CA LEU A 44 7.80 -0.02 5.48
C LEU A 44 8.53 0.92 4.50
N ARG A 45 9.72 0.52 4.05
CA ARG A 45 10.54 1.28 3.09
C ARG A 45 9.81 1.45 1.75
N GLU A 46 9.29 0.36 1.18
CA GLU A 46 8.65 0.42 -0.14
C GLU A 46 7.30 1.15 -0.09
N ALA A 47 6.47 0.87 0.93
CA ALA A 47 5.19 1.56 1.10
C ALA A 47 5.40 3.08 1.30
N SER A 48 6.32 3.49 2.17
CA SER A 48 6.66 4.90 2.38
C SER A 48 7.15 5.57 1.08
N ARG A 49 7.91 4.82 0.27
CA ARG A 49 8.40 5.30 -1.03
C ARG A 49 7.26 5.52 -2.02
N PHE A 50 6.26 4.63 -2.06
CA PHE A 50 5.11 4.76 -2.96
C PHE A 50 4.13 5.84 -2.51
N CYS A 51 3.90 5.99 -1.20
CA CYS A 51 3.06 7.06 -0.65
C CYS A 51 3.78 8.42 -0.60
N ASN A 52 5.09 8.44 -0.87
CA ASN A 52 5.95 9.64 -0.79
C ASN A 52 5.88 10.37 0.57
N ARG A 53 5.68 9.61 1.66
CA ARG A 53 5.66 10.08 3.06
C ARG A 53 6.13 8.97 3.98
N PHE A 54 6.54 9.31 5.20
CA PHE A 54 6.81 8.30 6.23
C PHE A 54 5.51 7.70 6.73
N LEU A 55 5.52 6.39 6.96
CA LEU A 55 4.41 5.62 7.50
C LEU A 55 4.74 5.08 8.90
N GLU A 56 3.71 4.83 9.68
CA GLU A 56 3.77 4.38 11.07
C GLU A 56 2.87 3.15 11.29
N TRP A 57 3.46 2.09 11.84
CA TRP A 57 2.74 0.85 12.13
C TRP A 57 1.61 1.08 13.13
N GLY A 58 0.44 0.51 12.86
CA GLY A 58 -0.74 0.65 13.72
C GLY A 58 -1.51 1.96 13.54
N ARG A 59 -1.01 2.87 12.71
CA ARG A 59 -1.67 4.14 12.39
C ARG A 59 -2.04 4.25 10.92
N ASP A 60 -1.12 3.90 10.03
CA ASP A 60 -1.31 4.05 8.58
C ASP A 60 -1.88 2.77 7.95
N GLU A 61 -3.04 2.89 7.32
CA GLU A 61 -3.74 1.78 6.67
C GLU A 61 -2.93 1.21 5.49
N GLU A 62 -2.09 2.02 4.85
CA GLU A 62 -1.24 1.60 3.73
C GLU A 62 -0.27 0.49 4.12
N LEU A 63 0.17 0.46 5.39
CA LEU A 63 1.03 -0.62 5.88
C LEU A 63 0.26 -1.93 6.07
N SER A 64 -1.00 -1.88 6.49
CA SER A 64 -1.88 -3.05 6.54
C SER A 64 -2.14 -3.60 5.13
N ILE A 65 -2.34 -2.70 4.15
CA ILE A 65 -2.50 -3.07 2.75
C ILE A 65 -1.22 -3.70 2.18
N ALA A 66 -0.07 -3.13 2.51
CA ALA A 66 1.21 -3.67 2.07
C ALA A 66 1.52 -5.04 2.71
N LEU A 67 1.11 -5.29 3.96
CA LEU A 67 1.19 -6.61 4.59
C LEU A 67 0.32 -7.64 3.89
N MET A 68 -0.92 -7.29 3.53
CA MET A 68 -1.79 -8.16 2.75
C MET A 68 -1.17 -8.45 1.37
N ALA A 69 -0.62 -7.43 0.72
CA ALA A 69 0.06 -7.58 -0.55
C ALA A 69 1.30 -8.50 -0.48
N LEU A 70 2.07 -8.45 0.62
CA LEU A 70 3.18 -9.38 0.82
C LEU A 70 2.68 -10.82 0.97
N ASN A 71 1.59 -11.03 1.71
CA ASN A 71 0.95 -12.35 1.82
C ASN A 71 0.56 -12.90 0.45
N GLU A 72 -0.09 -12.09 -0.38
CA GLU A 72 -0.43 -12.49 -1.75
C GLU A 72 0.80 -12.78 -2.60
N ALA A 73 1.89 -12.02 -2.41
CA ALA A 73 3.14 -12.27 -3.11
C ALA A 73 3.77 -13.61 -2.70
N ILE A 74 3.65 -14.02 -1.43
CA ILE A 74 4.09 -15.34 -0.98
C ILE A 74 3.28 -16.41 -1.70
N ASP A 75 1.96 -16.28 -1.74
CA ASP A 75 1.08 -17.27 -2.38
C ASP A 75 1.29 -17.37 -3.90
N ALA A 76 1.65 -16.26 -4.53
CA ALA A 76 1.91 -16.18 -5.96
C ALA A 76 3.35 -16.54 -6.35
N TYR A 77 4.27 -16.71 -5.39
CA TYR A 77 5.69 -16.86 -5.69
C TYR A 77 5.98 -18.17 -6.42
N ARG A 78 6.67 -18.05 -7.56
CA ARG A 78 7.30 -19.16 -8.26
C ARG A 78 8.79 -18.90 -8.37
N LYS A 79 9.60 -19.94 -8.14
CA LYS A 79 11.07 -19.86 -8.24
C LYS A 79 11.55 -19.43 -9.64
N GLU A 80 10.74 -19.72 -10.66
CA GLU A 80 10.96 -19.40 -12.08
C GLU A 80 10.88 -17.90 -12.37
N ASP A 81 10.05 -17.17 -11.60
CA ASP A 81 9.73 -15.75 -11.84
C ASP A 81 10.81 -14.79 -11.31
N GLY A 82 11.86 -15.33 -10.71
CA GLY A 82 13.03 -14.60 -10.22
C GLY A 82 13.00 -14.32 -8.72
N GLN A 83 13.53 -13.15 -8.33
CA GLN A 83 13.71 -12.78 -6.93
C GLN A 83 12.38 -12.40 -6.28
N PHE A 84 12.10 -12.98 -5.12
CA PHE A 84 10.87 -12.71 -4.36
C PHE A 84 10.68 -11.23 -4.02
N GLU A 85 11.73 -10.52 -3.63
CA GLU A 85 11.64 -9.08 -3.32
C GLU A 85 11.13 -8.24 -4.50
N ALA A 86 11.48 -8.63 -5.74
CA ALA A 86 11.02 -7.94 -6.94
C ALA A 86 9.51 -8.13 -7.15
N LEU A 87 9.04 -9.38 -6.97
CA LEU A 87 7.61 -9.70 -7.01
C LEU A 87 6.86 -8.97 -5.89
N ALA A 88 7.32 -9.08 -4.65
CA ALA A 88 6.71 -8.44 -3.49
C ALA A 88 6.58 -6.93 -3.68
N ARG A 89 7.65 -6.26 -4.16
CA ARG A 89 7.64 -4.83 -4.47
C ARG A 89 6.56 -4.47 -5.50
N LEU A 90 6.41 -5.29 -6.54
CA LEU A 90 5.41 -5.07 -7.59
C LEU A 90 3.98 -5.21 -7.03
N VAL A 91 3.71 -6.26 -6.26
CA VAL A 91 2.39 -6.53 -5.68
C VAL A 91 2.02 -5.44 -4.66
N ILE A 92 2.95 -5.05 -3.78
CA ILE A 92 2.75 -3.95 -2.81
C ILE A 92 2.43 -2.65 -3.55
N LYS A 93 3.22 -2.29 -4.57
CA LYS A 93 2.98 -1.09 -5.36
C LYS A 93 1.59 -1.09 -5.97
N ARG A 94 1.19 -2.21 -6.58
CA ARG A 94 -0.13 -2.35 -7.21
C ARG A 94 -1.24 -2.16 -6.19
N ARG A 95 -1.17 -2.84 -5.04
CA ARG A 95 -2.20 -2.76 -4.00
C ARG A 95 -2.34 -1.35 -3.40
N ILE A 96 -1.23 -0.65 -3.19
CA ILE A 96 -1.25 0.73 -2.72
C ILE A 96 -1.85 1.67 -3.77
N ILE A 97 -1.50 1.50 -5.05
CA ILE A 97 -2.11 2.29 -6.13
C ILE A 97 -3.62 2.02 -6.21
N ASP A 98 -4.03 0.76 -6.17
CA ASP A 98 -5.44 0.37 -6.22
C ASP A 98 -6.22 1.02 -5.07
N TYR A 99 -5.65 1.05 -3.86
CA TYR A 99 -6.21 1.73 -2.71
C TYR A 99 -6.44 3.24 -2.97
N PHE A 100 -5.41 3.96 -3.43
CA PHE A 100 -5.54 5.38 -3.74
C PHE A 100 -6.48 5.67 -4.92
N MET A 101 -6.52 4.78 -5.92
CA MET A 101 -7.42 4.91 -7.06
C MET A 101 -8.88 4.81 -6.60
N ILE A 102 -9.21 3.84 -5.75
CA ILE A 102 -10.56 3.70 -5.18
C ILE A 102 -10.91 4.90 -4.29
N GLU A 103 -9.99 5.33 -3.42
CA GLU A 103 -10.20 6.49 -2.55
C GLU A 103 -10.51 7.75 -3.37
N THR A 104 -9.76 7.98 -4.45
CA THR A 104 -9.93 9.15 -5.32
C THR A 104 -11.28 9.12 -6.06
N ILE A 105 -11.69 7.96 -6.57
CA ILE A 105 -12.99 7.80 -7.23
C ILE A 105 -14.12 8.07 -6.23
N GLN A 106 -14.05 7.49 -5.03
CA GLN A 106 -15.04 7.73 -3.98
C GLN A 106 -15.09 9.20 -3.55
N MET A 107 -13.93 9.86 -3.42
CA MET A 107 -13.86 11.29 -3.11
C MET A 107 -14.52 12.13 -4.20
N ASN A 108 -14.31 11.80 -5.48
CA ASN A 108 -14.92 12.52 -6.60
C ASN A 108 -16.44 12.35 -6.61
N GLU A 109 -16.95 11.15 -6.37
CA GLU A 109 -18.39 10.92 -6.23
C GLU A 109 -18.98 11.70 -5.04
N ARG A 110 -18.28 11.75 -3.89
CA ARG A 110 -18.68 12.56 -2.73
C ARG A 110 -18.67 14.05 -3.05
N ARG A 111 -17.68 14.53 -3.79
CA ARG A 111 -17.58 15.93 -4.25
C ARG A 111 -18.70 16.28 -5.21
N GLU A 112 -19.05 15.40 -6.15
CA GLU A 112 -20.14 15.62 -7.09
C GLU A 112 -21.51 15.65 -6.38
N LYS A 113 -21.73 14.71 -5.44
CA LYS A 113 -22.93 14.70 -4.58
C LYS A 113 -23.03 15.96 -3.71
N ARG A 114 -21.92 16.43 -3.12
CA ARG A 114 -21.86 17.70 -2.38
C ARG A 114 -22.12 18.91 -3.29
N GLY A 115 -21.60 18.90 -4.52
CA GLY A 115 -21.82 19.92 -5.56
C GLY A 115 -23.30 20.08 -5.95
N LYS A 116 -24.01 18.95 -6.06
CA LYS A 116 -25.46 18.94 -6.30
C LYS A 116 -26.26 19.46 -5.11
N ILE A 117 -25.82 19.20 -3.88
CA ILE A 117 -26.46 19.72 -2.65
C ILE A 117 -26.27 21.24 -2.52
N ILE A 118 -25.05 21.76 -2.68
CA ILE A 118 -24.77 23.20 -2.56
C ILE A 118 -25.49 24.04 -3.63
N THR A 119 -25.63 23.52 -4.86
CA THR A 119 -26.37 24.19 -5.93
C THR A 119 -27.88 24.15 -5.69
N ALA A 120 -28.39 23.08 -5.09
CA ALA A 120 -29.78 23.00 -4.66
C ALA A 120 -30.06 23.96 -3.49
N THR A 121 -29.23 24.00 -2.45
CA THR A 121 -29.45 24.86 -1.27
C THR A 121 -29.28 26.36 -1.57
N THR A 122 -28.34 26.74 -2.44
CA THR A 122 -28.17 28.15 -2.87
C THR A 122 -29.37 28.66 -3.67
N LYS A 123 -30.10 27.78 -4.37
CA LYS A 123 -31.36 28.12 -5.06
C LYS A 123 -32.58 28.17 -4.13
N ILE A 124 -32.51 27.55 -2.95
CA ILE A 124 -33.65 27.38 -2.03
C ILE A 124 -33.63 28.40 -0.88
N ILE A 125 -32.49 29.05 -0.59
CA ILE A 125 -32.44 30.17 0.35
C ILE A 125 -32.67 31.47 -0.43
N PRO A 126 -33.88 32.08 -0.45
CA PRO A 126 -34.01 33.44 -0.91
C PRO A 126 -33.22 34.31 0.06
N VAL A 127 -32.29 35.08 -0.48
CA VAL A 127 -31.49 36.07 0.25
C VAL A 127 -32.42 36.93 1.11
N ILE A 128 -32.45 36.69 2.43
CA ILE A 128 -32.92 37.68 3.40
C ILE A 128 -31.90 38.79 3.34
N ARG A 129 -32.15 39.72 2.41
CA ARG A 129 -31.38 40.92 2.18
C ARG A 129 -31.71 41.87 3.32
N ILE A 130 -30.94 41.78 4.40
CA ILE A 130 -30.83 42.83 5.40
C ILE A 130 -30.36 44.09 4.67
N LYS A 131 -31.22 45.10 4.57
CA LYS A 131 -30.83 46.51 4.48
C LYS A 131 -31.87 47.34 5.21
N LEU A 132 -31.36 48.07 6.19
CA LEU A 132 -31.93 49.30 6.76
C LEU A 132 -32.44 50.24 5.67
#